data_AF-A0AA48KC71-F1
#
_entry.id   AF-A0AA48KC71-F1
#
_cell.length_a   1.000
_cell.length_b   1.000
_cell.length_c   1.000
_cell.angle_alpha   90.00
_cell.angle_beta   90.00
_cell.angle_gamma   90.00
#
_symmetry.space_group_name_H-M   'P 1'
#
loop_
_entity.id
_entity.type
_entity.pdbx_description
1 polymer ?
#
loop_
_entity_poly.entity_id
_entity_poly.type
_entity_poly.pdbx_seq_one_letter_code
_entity_poly.pdbx_strand_id
1 'polypeptide(L)'
;MNSHEQQFFKAMGARIAQARKKRGLTQQQMADQLGIAQQTYAHYEVGDVRIPTFALPALGALLGMTPNELLGQTTNPRKAKPGPISKLDQQFERIRQLPRARQQVLMDMLDGVLAQAVH
;
A
#
# COMPACT_ATOMS: atom_id res chain seq x y z
N MET A 1 3.54 -18.91 -19.18
CA MET A 1 3.85 -18.56 -17.77
C MET A 1 4.24 -19.82 -17.05
N ASN A 2 5.18 -19.75 -16.11
CA ASN A 2 5.45 -20.91 -15.26
C ASN A 2 4.31 -21.08 -14.22
N SER A 3 4.23 -22.23 -13.56
CA SER A 3 3.14 -22.54 -12.62
C SER A 3 3.05 -21.55 -11.45
N HIS A 4 4.19 -21.02 -11.00
CA HIS A 4 4.25 -20.06 -9.89
C HIS A 4 3.70 -18.68 -10.31
N GLU A 5 4.09 -18.18 -11.48
CA GLU A 5 3.56 -16.96 -12.08
C GLU A 5 2.04 -17.06 -12.28
N GLN A 6 1.56 -18.18 -12.82
CA GLN A 6 0.13 -18.39 -13.04
C GLN A 6 -0.66 -18.34 -11.72
N GLN A 7 -0.13 -18.99 -10.66
CA GLN A 7 -0.73 -18.93 -9.34
C GLN A 7 -0.75 -17.49 -8.78
N PHE A 8 0.33 -16.74 -8.98
CA PHE A 8 0.42 -15.34 -8.57
C PHE A 8 -0.62 -14.46 -9.28
N PHE A 9 -0.69 -14.51 -10.61
CA PHE A 9 -1.65 -13.70 -11.38
C PHE A 9 -3.10 -14.08 -11.09
N LYS A 10 -3.39 -15.38 -10.91
CA LYS A 10 -4.73 -15.84 -10.49
C LYS A 10 -5.12 -15.29 -9.12
N ALA A 11 -4.20 -15.30 -8.15
CA ALA A 11 -4.45 -14.73 -6.83
C ALA A 11 -4.64 -13.21 -6.87
N MET A 12 -3.87 -12.51 -7.70
CA MET A 12 -4.00 -11.06 -7.92
C MET A 12 -5.34 -10.71 -8.58
N GLY A 13 -5.70 -11.40 -9.67
CA GLY A 13 -6.97 -11.22 -10.36
C GLY A 13 -8.17 -11.46 -9.45
N ALA A 14 -8.12 -12.51 -8.63
CA ALA A 14 -9.16 -12.79 -7.64
C ALA A 14 -9.32 -11.64 -6.62
N ARG A 15 -8.22 -11.04 -6.15
CA ARG A 15 -8.25 -9.87 -5.25
C ARG A 15 -8.87 -8.64 -5.91
N ILE A 16 -8.50 -8.37 -7.17
CA ILE A 16 -9.10 -7.29 -7.98
C ILE A 16 -10.61 -7.52 -8.13
N ALA A 17 -11.03 -8.72 -8.50
CA ALA A 17 -12.43 -9.08 -8.67
C ALA A 17 -13.24 -8.92 -7.37
N GLN A 18 -12.66 -9.32 -6.23
CA GLN A 18 -13.29 -9.14 -4.93
C GLN A 18 -13.44 -7.65 -4.58
N ALA A 19 -12.41 -6.84 -4.79
CA ALA A 19 -12.46 -5.41 -4.51
C ALA A 19 -13.48 -4.69 -5.40
N ARG A 20 -13.52 -5.03 -6.69
CA ARG A 20 -14.52 -4.52 -7.63
C ARG A 20 -15.94 -4.84 -7.16
N LYS A 21 -16.20 -6.11 -6.82
CA LYS A 21 -17.53 -6.55 -6.32
C LYS A 21 -17.94 -5.83 -5.03
N LYS A 22 -17.02 -5.62 -4.09
CA LYS A 22 -17.28 -4.85 -2.86
C LYS A 22 -17.71 -3.41 -3.12
N ARG A 23 -17.29 -2.84 -4.25
CA ARG A 23 -17.67 -1.49 -4.68
C ARG A 23 -18.91 -1.44 -5.57
N GLY A 24 -19.52 -2.59 -5.88
CA GLY A 24 -20.67 -2.66 -6.79
C GLY A 24 -20.33 -2.30 -8.24
N LEU A 25 -19.06 -2.33 -8.63
CA LEU A 25 -18.62 -1.99 -9.98
C LEU A 25 -18.74 -3.19 -10.92
N THR A 26 -19.13 -2.95 -12.16
CA THR A 26 -19.14 -3.97 -13.24
C THR A 26 -17.77 -4.07 -13.90
N GLN A 27 -17.52 -5.18 -14.61
CA GLN A 27 -16.29 -5.32 -15.39
C GLN A 27 -16.20 -4.29 -16.52
N GLN A 28 -17.35 -3.93 -17.12
CA GLN A 28 -17.42 -2.89 -18.16
C GLN A 28 -16.99 -1.53 -17.60
N GLN A 29 -17.54 -1.11 -16.46
CA GLN A 29 -17.18 0.17 -15.84
C GLN A 29 -15.68 0.27 -15.52
N MET A 30 -15.07 -0.82 -15.07
CA MET A 30 -13.62 -0.85 -14.83
C MET A 30 -12.83 -0.74 -16.14
N ALA A 31 -13.26 -1.45 -17.17
CA ALA A 31 -12.61 -1.44 -18.47
C ALA A 31 -12.68 -0.05 -19.13
N ASP A 32 -13.84 0.61 -19.05
CA ASP A 32 -14.06 1.96 -19.55
C ASP A 32 -13.11 2.97 -18.88
N GLN A 33 -12.98 2.89 -17.55
CA GLN A 33 -12.10 3.80 -16.80
C GLN A 33 -10.61 3.52 -17.02
N LEU A 34 -10.26 2.29 -17.41
CA LEU A 34 -8.89 1.91 -17.77
C LEU A 34 -8.58 2.11 -19.26
N GLY A 35 -9.58 2.45 -20.08
CA GLY A 35 -9.42 2.59 -21.52
C GLY A 35 -9.06 1.28 -22.23
N ILE A 36 -9.56 0.14 -21.73
CA ILE A 36 -9.30 -1.19 -22.29
C ILE A 36 -10.61 -1.91 -22.64
N ALA A 37 -10.52 -2.98 -23.42
CA ALA A 37 -11.67 -3.82 -23.70
C ALA A 37 -12.14 -4.56 -22.44
N GLN A 38 -13.46 -4.75 -22.29
CA GLN A 38 -14.05 -5.48 -21.15
C GLN A 38 -13.50 -6.90 -21.02
N GLN A 39 -13.26 -7.57 -22.14
CA GLN A 39 -12.66 -8.91 -22.16
C GLN A 39 -11.23 -8.90 -21.60
N THR A 40 -10.43 -7.86 -21.90
CA THR A 40 -9.09 -7.70 -21.33
C THR A 40 -9.16 -7.56 -19.82
N TYR A 41 -10.10 -6.76 -19.30
CA TYR A 41 -10.30 -6.63 -17.87
C TYR A 41 -10.78 -7.94 -17.22
N ALA A 42 -11.67 -8.70 -17.88
CA ALA A 42 -12.09 -10.01 -17.40
C ALA A 42 -10.90 -10.99 -17.30
N HIS A 43 -9.97 -10.97 -18.27
CA HIS A 43 -8.74 -11.76 -18.23
C HIS A 43 -7.80 -11.36 -17.10
N TYR A 44 -7.77 -10.08 -16.72
CA TYR A 44 -7.05 -9.64 -15.52
C TYR A 44 -7.62 -10.27 -14.26
N GLU A 45 -8.94 -10.37 -14.13
CA GLU A 45 -9.61 -10.95 -12.95
C GLU A 45 -9.40 -12.47 -12.81
N VAL A 46 -9.27 -13.19 -13.93
CA VAL A 46 -9.04 -14.65 -13.94
C VAL A 46 -7.54 -14.98 -13.84
N GLY A 47 -6.67 -14.04 -14.21
CA GLY A 47 -5.21 -14.21 -14.19
C GLY A 47 -4.64 -14.83 -15.46
N ASP A 48 -5.41 -14.82 -16.55
CA ASP A 48 -5.03 -15.39 -17.85
C ASP A 48 -4.05 -14.48 -18.62
N VAL A 49 -4.08 -13.18 -18.33
CA VAL A 49 -3.20 -12.16 -18.93
C VAL A 49 -2.45 -11.41 -17.85
N ARG A 50 -1.18 -11.09 -18.12
CA ARG A 50 -0.37 -10.25 -17.22
C ARG A 50 -0.92 -8.84 -17.19
N ILE A 51 -1.14 -8.32 -15.99
CA ILE A 51 -1.49 -6.91 -15.79
C ILE A 51 -0.22 -6.07 -15.99
N PRO A 52 -0.22 -5.09 -16.90
CA PRO A 52 0.90 -4.18 -17.06
C PRO A 52 1.17 -3.41 -15.77
N THR A 53 2.43 -3.23 -15.39
CA THR A 53 2.80 -2.53 -14.15
C THR A 53 2.27 -1.09 -14.09
N PHE A 54 2.23 -0.39 -15.22
CA PHE A 54 1.67 0.96 -15.31
C PHE A 54 0.16 1.04 -15.00
N ALA A 55 -0.58 -0.07 -15.10
CA ALA A 55 -2.01 -0.11 -14.81
C ALA A 55 -2.30 -0.28 -13.31
N LEU A 56 -1.30 -0.68 -12.50
CA LEU A 56 -1.47 -0.93 -11.06
C LEU A 56 -1.89 0.32 -10.27
N PRO A 57 -1.31 1.53 -10.49
CA PRO A 57 -1.76 2.73 -9.80
C PRO A 57 -3.21 3.10 -10.13
N ALA A 58 -3.60 2.97 -11.40
CA ALA A 58 -4.97 3.25 -11.84
C ALA A 58 -5.95 2.25 -11.20
N LEU A 59 -5.68 0.95 -11.28
CA LEU A 59 -6.45 -0.09 -10.59
C LEU A 59 -6.55 0.20 -9.09
N GLY A 60 -5.46 0.62 -8.47
CA GLY A 60 -5.41 0.97 -7.06
C GLY A 60 -6.37 2.12 -6.71
N ALA A 61 -6.34 3.21 -7.49
CA ALA A 61 -7.26 4.33 -7.29
C ALA A 61 -8.74 3.91 -7.46
N LEU A 62 -9.04 3.16 -8.53
CA LEU A 62 -10.39 2.68 -8.84
C LEU A 62 -10.96 1.70 -7.81
N LEU A 63 -10.09 0.95 -7.13
CA LEU A 63 -10.44 -0.06 -6.14
C LEU A 63 -10.16 0.39 -4.70
N GLY A 64 -9.57 1.58 -4.52
CA GLY A 64 -9.09 2.13 -3.24
C GLY A 64 -8.22 1.14 -2.50
N MET A 65 -7.31 0.56 -3.25
CA MET A 65 -6.27 -0.32 -2.79
C MET A 65 -4.93 0.29 -3.17
N THR A 66 -3.92 0.06 -2.35
CA THR A 66 -2.55 0.32 -2.70
C THR A 66 -2.05 -0.74 -3.70
N PRO A 67 -1.03 -0.43 -4.53
CA PRO A 67 -0.36 -1.43 -5.35
C PRO A 67 0.10 -2.66 -4.55
N ASN A 68 0.55 -2.47 -3.30
CA ASN A 68 0.99 -3.57 -2.44
C ASN A 68 -0.17 -4.52 -2.10
N GLU A 69 -1.35 -4.00 -1.78
CA GLU A 69 -2.55 -4.82 -1.55
C GLU A 69 -2.98 -5.55 -2.83
N LEU A 70 -2.87 -4.90 -4.00
CA LEU A 70 -3.08 -5.53 -5.30
C LEU A 70 -2.02 -6.58 -5.66
N LEU A 71 -0.83 -6.54 -5.09
CA LEU A 71 0.19 -7.57 -5.25
C LEU A 71 0.10 -8.67 -4.17
N GLY A 72 -0.82 -8.55 -3.22
CA GLY A 72 -0.96 -9.48 -2.10
C GLY A 72 0.09 -9.28 -1.02
N GLN A 73 0.89 -8.22 -1.15
CA GLN A 73 1.80 -7.73 -0.14
C GLN A 73 0.97 -6.89 0.85
N THR A 74 0.16 -7.57 1.67
CA THR A 74 -0.43 -6.89 2.80
C THR A 74 0.72 -6.51 3.73
N THR A 75 1.13 -5.25 3.73
CA THR A 75 1.88 -4.65 4.84
C THR A 75 0.92 -4.66 6.02
N ASN A 76 0.67 -5.82 6.63
CA ASN A 76 -0.47 -6.06 7.50
C ASN A 76 -0.55 -4.97 8.58
N PRO A 77 -1.36 -3.91 8.40
CA PRO A 77 -1.54 -2.92 9.44
C PRO A 77 -2.48 -3.51 10.49
N ARG A 78 -3.13 -4.66 10.22
CA ARG A 78 -3.99 -5.35 11.18
C ARG A 78 -3.21 -6.14 12.24
N LYS A 79 -1.90 -6.36 12.06
CA LYS A 79 -0.98 -6.66 13.17
C LYS A 79 -0.44 -5.39 13.84
N ALA A 80 -0.55 -4.23 13.19
CA ALA A 80 -0.51 -2.94 13.85
C ALA A 80 -1.94 -2.56 14.31
N LYS A 81 -2.49 -3.31 15.28
CA LYS A 81 -3.38 -2.62 16.23
C LYS A 81 -2.64 -1.32 16.56
N PRO A 82 -3.24 -0.12 16.49
CA PRO A 82 -2.63 1.02 17.13
C PRO A 82 -2.45 0.56 18.57
N GLY A 83 -1.23 0.15 18.91
CA GLY A 83 -0.85 0.07 20.29
C GLY A 83 -1.10 1.46 20.86
N PRO A 84 -1.27 1.60 22.17
CA PRO A 84 -1.12 2.92 22.77
C PRO A 84 0.11 3.58 22.14
N ILE A 85 -0.08 4.77 21.54
CA ILE A 85 0.93 5.50 20.77
C ILE A 85 2.25 5.35 21.52
N SER A 86 3.30 4.86 20.85
CA SER A 86 4.54 4.56 21.55
C SER A 86 5.01 5.82 22.29
N LYS A 87 5.62 5.67 23.47
CA LYS A 87 6.11 6.85 24.21
C LYS A 87 7.01 7.73 23.33
N LEU A 88 7.76 7.12 22.41
CA LEU A 88 8.57 7.82 21.41
C LEU A 88 7.72 8.65 20.45
N ASP A 89 6.67 8.07 19.86
CA ASP A 89 5.77 8.81 18.95
C ASP A 89 5.07 9.98 19.67
N GLN A 90 4.63 9.77 20.91
CA GLN A 90 4.05 10.84 21.74
C GLN A 90 5.05 11.96 22.01
N GLN A 91 6.31 11.60 22.27
CA GLN A 91 7.38 12.57 22.48
C GLN A 91 7.69 13.33 21.19
N PHE A 92 7.75 12.66 20.03
CA PHE A 92 7.99 13.32 18.74
C PHE A 92 6.93 14.38 18.42
N GLU A 93 5.65 14.10 18.65
CA GLU A 93 4.59 15.09 18.45
C GLU A 93 4.72 16.28 19.39
N ARG A 94 5.11 16.04 20.65
CA ARG A 94 5.34 17.12 21.61
C ARG A 94 6.56 17.96 21.23
N ILE A 95 7.62 17.34 20.69
CA ILE A 95 8.81 18.04 20.18
C ILE A 95 8.45 18.91 18.98
N ARG A 96 7.63 18.41 18.05
CA ARG A 96 7.15 19.16 16.87
C ARG A 96 6.41 20.45 17.24
N GLN A 97 5.72 20.47 18.38
CA GLN A 97 4.99 21.63 18.89
C GLN A 97 5.86 22.64 19.65
N LEU A 98 7.12 22.31 19.97
CA LEU A 98 8.02 23.22 20.67
C LEU A 98 8.54 24.35 19.74
N PRO A 99 8.91 25.52 20.30
CA PRO A 99 9.64 26.54 19.56
C PRO A 99 10.95 26.01 18.96
N ARG A 100 11.34 26.50 17.78
CA ARG A 100 12.53 26.05 17.03
C ARG A 100 13.81 26.01 17.87
N ALA A 101 14.03 26.99 18.74
CA ALA A 101 15.19 27.01 19.64
C ALA A 101 15.23 25.81 20.60
N ARG A 102 14.07 25.37 21.12
CA ARG A 102 13.98 24.19 22.00
C ARG A 102 14.10 22.88 21.23
N GLN A 103 13.63 22.86 19.98
CA GLN A 103 13.86 21.71 19.09
C GLN A 103 15.36 21.53 18.82
N GLN A 104 16.09 22.61 18.56
CA GLN A 104 17.52 22.55 18.28
C GLN A 104 18.31 21.96 19.46
N VAL A 105 18.06 22.42 20.68
CA VAL A 105 18.73 21.89 21.88
C VAL A 105 18.48 20.39 22.03
N LEU A 106 17.27 19.91 21.74
CA LEU A 106 16.95 18.48 21.77
C LEU A 106 17.69 17.68 20.68
N MET A 107 17.84 18.23 19.48
CA MET A 107 18.61 17.58 18.42
C MET A 107 20.08 17.46 18.80
N ASP A 108 20.67 18.52 19.35
CA ASP A 108 22.07 18.51 19.80
C ASP A 108 22.29 17.45 20.90
N MET A 109 21.33 17.29 21.81
CA MET A 109 21.37 16.23 22.84
C MET A 109 21.24 14.83 22.24
N LEU A 110 20.35 14.63 21.25
CA LEU A 110 20.18 13.35 20.57
C LEU A 110 21.44 12.95 19.80
N ASP A 111 22.06 13.88 19.09
CA ASP A 111 23.30 13.65 18.37
C ASP A 111 24.43 13.24 19.33
N GLY A 112 24.50 13.87 20.51
CA GLY A 112 25.44 13.48 21.56
C GLY A 112 25.23 12.05 22.05
N VAL A 113 23.99 11.62 22.28
CA VAL A 113 23.66 10.25 22.71
C VAL A 113 23.94 9.24 21.59
N LEU A 114 23.60 9.57 20.34
CA LEU A 114 23.85 8.70 19.19
C LEU A 114 25.35 8.52 18.93
N ALA A 115 26.15 9.58 19.12
CA ALA A 115 27.60 9.49 19.04
C ALA A 115 28.22 8.58 20.13
N GLN A 116 27.62 8.53 21.33
CA GLN A 116 28.05 7.64 22.41
C GLN A 116 27.68 6.17 22.18
N ALA A 117 26.67 5.88 21.35
CA ALA A 117 26.19 4.53 21.07
C ALA A 117 26.95 3.80 19.93
N VAL A 118 27.93 4.47 19.29
CA VAL A 118 28.75 3.92 18.18
C VAL A 118 30.08 3.31 18.68
N HIS A 119 30.22 3.10 19.99
CA HIS A 119 31.30 2.33 20.62
C HIS A 119 30.77 1.04 21.25
#